data_AF-A0A892ZHK1-F1
#
_entry.id   AF-A0A892ZHK1-F1
#
_cell.length_a   1.000
_cell.length_b   1.000
_cell.length_c   1.000
_cell.angle_alpha   90.00
_cell.angle_beta   90.00
_cell.angle_gamma   90.00
#
_symmetry.space_group_name_H-M   'P 1'
#
loop_
_entity.id
_entity.type
_entity.pdbx_description
1 polymer ?
#
loop_
_entity_poly.entity_id
_entity_poly.type
_entity_poly.pdbx_seq_one_letter_code
_entity_poly.pdbx_strand_id
1 'polypeptide(L)' 'MARIAKEDFNTDYTPKGIYGLLSRIGISWVSARSRHPKADQQAMDDFKKLRKPCSDSAA' A
#
# COMPACT_ATOMS: atom_id res chain seq x y z
N MET A 1 2.96 5.09 -9.67
CA MET A 1 3.54 6.33 -9.11
C MET A 1 4.13 7.25 -10.15
N ALA A 2 4.98 6.81 -11.08
CA ALA A 2 5.41 7.69 -12.19
C ALA A 2 4.23 8.31 -12.95
N ARG A 3 3.15 7.55 -13.15
CA ARG A 3 1.90 8.07 -13.71
C ARG A 3 1.23 9.13 -12.83
N ILE A 4 1.14 8.90 -11.53
CA ILE A 4 0.53 9.82 -10.54
C ILE A 4 1.35 11.11 -10.41
N ALA A 5 2.68 11.01 -10.41
CA ALA A 5 3.57 12.18 -10.44
C ALA A 5 3.33 13.05 -11.68
N LYS A 6 3.00 12.44 -12.82
CA LYS A 6 2.65 13.17 -14.04
C LYS A 6 1.23 13.74 -14.00
N GLU A 7 0.25 12.95 -13.55
CA GLU A 7 -1.17 13.34 -13.53
C GLU A 7 -1.47 14.42 -12.48
N ASP A 8 -0.93 14.27 -11.26
CA ASP A 8 -1.30 15.13 -10.12
C ASP A 8 -0.27 16.24 -9.86
N PHE A 9 1.00 16.02 -10.25
CA PHE A 9 2.11 16.92 -9.96
C PHE A 9 2.81 17.45 -11.22
N ASN A 10 2.30 17.14 -12.41
CA ASN A 10 2.84 17.55 -13.71
C ASN A 10 4.36 17.37 -13.86
N THR A 11 4.92 16.34 -13.20
CA THR A 11 6.36 16.12 -13.17
C THR A 11 6.70 14.81 -13.86
N ASP A 12 7.49 14.89 -14.92
CA ASP A 12 7.94 13.73 -15.67
C ASP A 12 9.14 13.06 -14.99
N TYR A 13 8.89 11.92 -14.36
CA TYR A 13 9.92 11.08 -13.77
C TYR A 13 10.02 9.73 -14.49
N THR A 14 11.25 9.24 -14.64
CA THR A 14 11.46 7.85 -15.00
C THR A 14 11.08 6.93 -13.82
N PRO A 15 10.56 5.71 -14.08
CA PRO A 15 10.21 4.77 -13.01
C PRO A 15 11.37 4.51 -12.04
N LYS A 16 12.62 4.51 -12.53
CA LYS A 16 13.84 4.37 -11.72
C LYS A 16 14.15 5.63 -10.91
N GLY A 17 13.96 6.83 -11.47
CA GLY A 17 14.29 8.10 -10.80
C GLY A 17 13.41 8.40 -9.59
N ILE A 18 12.14 8.00 -9.62
CA ILE A 18 11.21 8.21 -8.50
C ILE A 18 11.63 7.49 -7.22
N TYR A 19 12.29 6.33 -7.32
CA TYR A 19 12.79 5.62 -6.13
C TYR A 19 13.87 6.43 -5.39
N GLY A 20 14.73 7.13 -6.12
CA GLY A 20 15.77 7.98 -5.52
C GLY A 20 15.19 9.23 -4.85
N LEU A 21 14.06 9.75 -5.35
CA LEU A 21 13.34 10.85 -4.69
C LEU A 21 12.68 10.35 -3.40
N LEU A 22 11.97 9.23 -3.48
CA LEU A 22 11.25 8.60 -2.36
C LEU A 22 12.20 8.29 -1.19
N SER A 23 13.40 7.75 -1.47
CA SER A 23 14.38 7.45 -0.44
C SER A 23 14.88 8.70 0.29
N ARG A 24 15.07 9.82 -0.42
CA ARG A 24 15.50 11.10 0.17
C ARG A 24 14.47 11.71 1.11
N ILE A 25 13.19 11.50 0.82
CA ILE A 25 12.08 11.98 1.66
C ILE A 25 11.65 10.97 2.75
N GLY A 26 12.36 9.83 2.86
CA GLY A 26 12.08 8.81 3.88
C GLY A 26 10.81 8.00 3.63
N ILE A 27 10.28 8.01 2.41
CA ILE A 27 9.04 7.32 2.04
C ILE A 27 9.40 6.07 1.23
N SER A 28 8.75 4.93 1.53
CA SER A 28 8.94 3.70 0.75
C SER A 28 7.92 3.61 -0.39
N TRP A 29 8.30 2.97 -1.49
CA TRP A 29 7.37 2.68 -2.60
C TRP A 29 6.10 1.91 -2.17
N VAL A 30 6.15 1.22 -1.02
CA VAL A 30 5.04 0.43 -0.48
C VAL A 30 3.89 1.32 -0.01
N SER A 31 4.15 2.50 0.53
CA SER A 31 3.09 3.44 0.94
C SER A 31 2.38 4.08 -0.26
N ALA A 32 2.99 3.98 -1.44
CA ALA A 32 2.52 4.59 -2.68
C ALA A 32 1.84 3.57 -3.61
N ARG A 33 1.54 2.35 -3.15
CA ARG A 33 0.80 1.37 -3.97
C ARG A 33 -0.61 1.90 -4.25
N SER A 34 -1.03 1.76 -5.50
CA SER A 34 -2.41 2.07 -5.89
C SER A 34 -3.37 1.19 -5.07
N ARG A 35 -4.36 1.84 -4.43
CA ARG A 35 -5.43 1.12 -3.75
C ARG A 35 -6.24 0.42 -4.85
N HIS A 36 -6.13 -0.91 -4.92
CA HIS A 36 -6.82 -1.69 -5.94
C HIS A 36 -8.34 -1.49 -5.78
N PRO A 37 -9.14 -1.31 -6.85
CA PRO A 37 -10.58 -1.04 -6.74
C PRO A 37 -11.37 -2.13 -6.01
N LYS A 38 -10.86 -3.37 -6.00
CA LYS A 38 -11.45 -4.49 -5.24
C LYS A 38 -10.90 -4.63 -3.82
N ALA A 39 -10.08 -3.69 -3.34
CA ALA A 39 -9.68 -3.64 -1.95
C ALA A 39 -10.83 -3.09 -1.12
N ASP A 40 -11.79 -3.96 -0.82
CA ASP A 40 -12.85 -3.67 0.14
C ASP A 40 -12.28 -3.81 1.56
N GLN A 41 -12.16 -2.67 2.24
CA GLN A 41 -11.64 -2.58 3.60
C GLN A 41 -12.50 -3.39 4.57
N GLN A 42 -13.82 -3.42 4.36
CA GLN A 42 -14.75 -4.13 5.24
C GLN A 42 -14.54 -5.64 5.14
N ALA A 43 -14.48 -6.19 3.92
CA ALA A 43 -14.20 -7.60 3.69
C ALA A 43 -12.83 -8.05 4.23
N MET A 44 -11.80 -7.19 4.12
CA MET A 44 -10.47 -7.46 4.67
C MET A 44 -10.45 -7.49 6.20
N ASP A 45 -11.17 -6.57 6.84
CA ASP A 45 -11.26 -6.48 8.29
C ASP A 45 -12.09 -7.63 8.87
N ASP A 46 -13.16 -8.02 8.18
CA ASP A 46 -13.97 -9.18 8.57
C ASP A 46 -13.20 -10.50 8.41
N PHE A 47 -12.42 -10.67 7.34
CA PHE A 47 -11.51 -11.81 7.18
C PHE A 47 -10.44 -11.87 8.30
N LYS A 48 -9.86 -10.73 8.70
CA LYS A 48 -8.89 -10.68 9.81
C LYS A 48 -9.51 -11.10 11.14
N LYS A 49 -10.77 -10.74 11.41
CA LYS A 49 -11.48 -11.15 12.64
C LYS A 49 -11.77 -12.65 12.67
N LEU A 50 -12.00 -13.27 11.50
CA LEU A 50 -12.22 -14.71 11.35
C LEU A 50 -10.94 -15.54 11.60
N ARG A 51 -9.76 -14.94 11.43
CA ARG A 51 -8.48 -15.53 11.84
C ARG A 51 -8.15 -15.21 13.31
N LYS A 52 -9.02 -15.60 14.25
CA LYS A 52 -8.51 -15.87 15.61
C LYS A 52 -7.79 -17.22 15.56
N PRO A 53 -6.50 -17.31 15.90
CA PRO A 53 -5.88 -18.62 16.08
C PRO A 53 -6.62 -19.34 17.20
N CYS A 54 -6.80 -20.66 17.03
CA CYS A 54 -7.21 -21.58 18.07
C CYS A 54 -6.41 -21.26 19.34
N SER A 55 -7.05 -20.61 20.32
CA SER A 55 -6.52 -20.53 21.67
C SER A 55 -7.10 -21.74 22.40
N ASP A 56 -6.24 -22.72 22.61
CA ASP A 56 -6.47 -23.90 23.45
C ASP A 56 -7.26 -23.51 24.71
N SER A 57 -8.50 -23.98 24.85
CA SER A 57 -9.14 -24.04 26.16
C SER A 57 -8.78 -25.38 26.78
N ALA A 58 -7.62 -25.40 27.45
CA ALA A 58 -7.42 -26.32 28.56
C ALA A 58 -8.35 -25.88 29.70
N ALA A 59 -9.39 -26.68 29.97
CA ALA A 59 -10.05 -26.83 31.27
C ALA A 59 -11.01 -28.03 31.19
#